data_AF-A0A0G4E9R8-F1
#
_entry.id   AF-A0A0G4E9R8-F1
#
_cell.length_a   1.000
_cell.length_b   1.000
_cell.length_c   1.000
_cell.angle_alpha   90.00
_cell.angle_beta   90.00
_cell.angle_gamma   90.00
#
_symmetry.space_group_name_H-M   'P 1'
#
loop_
_entity.id
_entity.type
_entity.pdbx_description
1 polymer ?
#
loop_
_entity_poly.entity_id
_entity_poly.type
_entity_poly.pdbx_seq_one_letter_code
_entity_poly.pdbx_strand_id
1 'polypeptide(L)'
;MMQGSLPEDAIKFRQSVYGDELVPKPAAGKKRPAGGGGGGGAKKPKIDPDSLTKDKMKEMIADDSIQKLTNDNLKSFLPENNLPVSGTKAVLVQRVKDLLK
;
A
#
# COMPACT_ATOMS: atom_id res chain seq x y z
N MET A 1 24.68 4.34 -15.97
CA MET A 1 23.57 4.90 -15.16
C MET A 1 24.14 5.27 -13.81
N MET A 2 24.13 6.56 -13.45
CA MET A 2 24.78 7.09 -12.24
C MET A 2 24.08 6.57 -10.97
N GLN A 3 24.80 5.89 -10.09
CA GLN A 3 24.35 5.62 -8.71
C GLN A 3 24.35 6.95 -7.95
N GLY A 4 23.17 7.45 -7.58
CA GLY A 4 23.06 8.64 -6.74
C GLY A 4 23.50 8.31 -5.31
N SER A 5 24.76 8.60 -4.97
CA SER A 5 25.13 8.84 -3.57
C SER A 5 24.43 10.11 -3.09
N LEU A 6 24.05 10.15 -1.81
CA LEU A 6 23.57 11.39 -1.21
C LEU A 6 24.67 12.46 -1.34
N PRO A 7 24.32 13.71 -1.71
CA PRO A 7 25.26 14.82 -1.73
C PRO A 7 25.96 14.93 -0.37
N GLU A 8 27.25 15.25 -0.37
CA GLU A 8 28.07 15.35 0.84
C GLU A 8 27.46 16.29 1.89
N ASP A 9 26.75 17.32 1.45
CA ASP A 9 26.05 18.28 2.30
C ASP A 9 24.91 17.63 3.11
N ALA A 10 24.18 16.69 2.51
CA ALA A 10 23.13 15.94 3.20
C ALA A 10 23.71 15.01 4.26
N ILE A 11 24.92 14.49 4.04
CA ILE A 11 25.64 13.65 5.01
C ILE A 11 26.10 14.50 6.19
N LYS A 12 26.72 15.66 5.95
CA LYS A 12 27.15 16.60 7.00
C LYS A 12 25.98 17.13 7.82
N PHE A 13 24.87 17.48 7.17
CA PHE A 13 23.66 17.92 7.87
C PHE A 13 23.14 16.82 8.80
N ARG A 14 23.07 15.58 8.32
CA ARG A 14 22.62 14.44 9.12
C ARG A 14 23.55 14.16 10.29
N GLN A 15 24.87 14.27 10.11
CA GLN A 15 25.86 14.14 11.19
C GLN A 15 25.69 15.23 12.26
N SER A 16 25.44 16.48 11.84
CA SER A 16 25.20 17.60 12.74
C SER A 16 23.93 17.43 13.57
N VAL A 17 22.84 16.96 12.95
CA VAL A 17 21.52 16.85 13.62
C VAL A 17 21.43 15.61 14.50
N TYR A 18 21.98 14.48 14.08
CA TYR A 18 21.74 13.18 14.72
C TYR A 18 22.96 12.58 15.43
N GLY A 19 24.14 13.21 15.33
CA GLY A 19 25.38 12.66 15.86
C GLY A 19 25.89 11.44 15.07
N ASP A 20 27.12 11.03 15.34
CA ASP A 20 27.85 10.00 14.58
C ASP A 20 27.24 8.58 14.71
N GLU A 21 26.29 8.37 15.64
CA GLU A 21 25.68 7.05 15.91
C GLU A 21 24.73 6.55 14.81
N LEU A 22 24.23 7.41 13.92
CA LEU A 22 23.20 7.05 12.93
C LEU A 22 23.66 7.05 11.47
N VAL A 23 24.96 7.25 11.22
CA VAL A 23 25.54 7.08 9.88
C VAL A 23 26.09 5.65 9.77
N PRO A 24 25.38 4.73 9.10
CA PRO A 24 25.95 3.41 8.83
C PRO A 24 27.22 3.60 8.00
N LYS A 25 28.38 3.21 8.56
CA LYS A 25 29.65 3.14 7.81
C LYS A 25 29.39 2.34 6.52
N PRO A 26 29.85 2.81 5.36
CA PRO A 26 29.73 2.03 4.13
C PRO A 26 30.48 0.72 4.33
N ALA A 27 29.73 -0.39 4.44
CA ALA A 27 30.31 -1.71 4.57
C ALA A 27 31.11 -2.01 3.30
N ALA A 28 32.43 -2.11 3.45
CA ALA A 28 33.34 -2.49 2.40
C ALA A 28 32.91 -3.85 1.80
N GLY A 29 32.63 -3.83 0.49
CA GLY A 29 32.75 -4.97 -0.42
C GLY A 29 32.15 -6.29 0.05
N LYS A 30 30.86 -6.50 -0.24
CA LYS A 30 30.35 -7.85 -0.49
C LYS A 30 29.44 -7.83 -1.71
N LYS A 31 29.99 -8.28 -2.85
CA LYS A 31 29.20 -8.57 -4.06
C LYS A 31 28.12 -9.59 -3.67
N ARG A 32 26.85 -9.19 -3.72
CA ARG A 32 25.71 -10.12 -3.61
C ARG A 32 25.38 -10.63 -5.01
N PRO A 33 25.18 -11.94 -5.22
CA PRO A 33 24.73 -12.44 -6.51
C PRO A 33 23.31 -11.92 -6.79
N ALA A 34 23.01 -11.79 -8.09
CA ALA A 34 21.74 -11.34 -8.61
C ALA A 34 20.59 -12.26 -8.17
N GLY A 35 19.99 -11.96 -7.02
CA GLY A 35 18.73 -12.55 -6.57
C GLY A 35 17.61 -11.57 -6.87
N GLY A 36 16.98 -11.71 -8.04
CA GLY A 36 15.75 -11.03 -8.38
C GLY A 36 14.66 -11.41 -7.39
N GLY A 37 14.23 -10.46 -6.59
CA GLY A 37 13.10 -10.60 -5.67
C GLY A 37 11.80 -10.68 -6.45
N GLY A 38 11.20 -11.88 -6.51
CA GLY A 38 9.80 -12.08 -6.81
C GLY A 38 9.09 -12.47 -5.53
N GLY A 39 8.53 -11.48 -4.82
CA GLY A 39 7.70 -11.71 -3.64
C GLY A 39 6.49 -12.56 -3.99
N GLY A 40 6.57 -13.86 -3.73
CA GLY A 40 5.45 -14.79 -3.70
C GLY A 40 4.57 -14.51 -2.49
N GLY A 41 3.89 -13.36 -2.50
CA GLY A 41 2.75 -13.12 -1.63
C GLY A 41 1.67 -14.13 -1.99
N ALA A 42 1.27 -14.94 -1.01
CA ALA A 42 0.18 -15.90 -1.10
C ALA A 42 -0.99 -15.30 -1.90
N LYS A 43 -1.41 -16.00 -2.96
CA LYS A 43 -2.54 -15.62 -3.82
C LYS A 43 -3.80 -15.54 -2.96
N LYS A 44 -4.09 -14.37 -2.41
CA LYS A 44 -5.46 -14.01 -2.02
C LYS A 44 -6.29 -14.05 -3.30
N PRO A 45 -7.53 -14.55 -3.25
CA PRO A 45 -8.40 -14.59 -4.43
C PRO A 45 -8.43 -13.19 -5.03
N LYS A 46 -7.92 -13.06 -6.26
CA LYS A 46 -8.14 -11.88 -7.10
C LYS A 46 -9.62 -11.89 -7.40
N ILE A 47 -10.37 -11.17 -6.58
CA ILE A 47 -11.69 -10.72 -6.98
C ILE A 47 -11.41 -9.68 -8.05
N ASP A 48 -11.82 -9.97 -9.29
CA ASP A 48 -11.68 -9.03 -10.38
C ASP A 48 -12.36 -7.70 -10.00
N PRO A 49 -11.65 -6.56 -10.10
CA PRO A 49 -12.19 -5.26 -9.69
C PRO A 49 -13.45 -4.88 -10.51
N ASP A 50 -13.57 -5.40 -11.74
CA ASP A 50 -14.73 -5.23 -12.63
C ASP A 50 -16.01 -5.96 -12.18
N SER A 51 -15.93 -6.87 -11.22
CA SER A 51 -17.10 -7.65 -10.76
C SER A 51 -17.85 -7.01 -9.58
N LEU A 52 -17.36 -5.89 -9.03
CA LEU A 52 -17.93 -5.24 -7.84
C LEU A 52 -19.03 -4.25 -8.22
N THR A 53 -20.15 -4.77 -8.71
CA THR A 53 -21.35 -3.94 -8.96
C THR A 53 -22.02 -3.50 -7.65
N LYS A 54 -22.86 -2.47 -7.71
CA LYS A 54 -23.64 -1.97 -6.57
C LYS A 54 -24.48 -3.07 -5.92
N ASP A 55 -25.12 -3.92 -6.73
CA ASP A 55 -25.97 -5.01 -6.25
C ASP A 55 -25.17 -6.04 -5.46
N LYS A 56 -23.98 -6.42 -5.96
CA LYS A 56 -23.08 -7.36 -5.29
C LYS A 56 -22.52 -6.77 -4.00
N MET A 57 -22.14 -5.49 -4.00
CA MET A 57 -21.75 -4.79 -2.77
C MET A 57 -22.88 -4.76 -1.74
N LYS A 58 -24.13 -4.58 -2.18
CA LYS A 58 -25.31 -4.59 -1.31
C LYS A 58 -25.57 -5.97 -0.70
N GLU A 59 -25.45 -7.03 -1.48
CA GLU A 59 -25.50 -8.42 -0.99
C GLU A 59 -24.39 -8.68 0.04
N MET A 60 -23.16 -8.25 -0.24
CA MET A 60 -22.04 -8.38 0.69
C MET A 60 -22.20 -7.57 1.99
N ILE A 61 -22.95 -6.47 1.97
CA ILE A 61 -23.33 -5.72 3.17
C ILE A 61 -24.37 -6.49 3.98
N ALA A 62 -25.37 -7.08 3.31
CA ALA A 62 -26.42 -7.87 3.97
C ALA A 62 -25.84 -9.12 4.66
N ASP A 63 -24.88 -9.79 4.01
CA ASP A 63 -24.18 -10.96 4.56
C ASP A 63 -23.01 -10.62 5.50
N ASP A 64 -22.78 -9.33 5.75
CA ASP A 64 -21.62 -8.76 6.47
C ASP A 64 -20.25 -9.25 5.94
N SER A 65 -20.21 -9.78 4.72
CA SER A 65 -19.02 -10.32 4.05
C SER A 65 -18.14 -9.23 3.44
N ILE A 66 -18.62 -7.97 3.37
CA ILE A 66 -17.87 -6.80 2.91
C ILE A 66 -16.55 -6.61 3.67
N GLN A 67 -16.47 -7.03 4.93
CA GLN A 67 -15.23 -6.97 5.72
C GLN A 67 -14.13 -7.89 5.19
N LYS A 68 -14.44 -8.88 4.35
CA LYS A 68 -13.46 -9.79 3.74
C LYS A 68 -12.79 -9.20 2.50
N LEU A 69 -13.34 -8.13 1.92
CA LEU A 69 -12.74 -7.44 0.79
C LEU A 69 -11.38 -6.82 1.14
N THR A 70 -10.50 -6.78 0.16
CA THR A 70 -9.22 -6.08 0.28
C THR A 70 -9.42 -4.57 0.15
N ASN A 71 -8.43 -3.78 0.60
CA ASN A 71 -8.46 -2.34 0.41
C ASN A 71 -8.53 -1.95 -1.07
N ASP A 72 -7.83 -2.71 -1.92
CA ASP A 72 -7.78 -2.43 -3.36
C ASP A 72 -9.17 -2.54 -4.00
N ASN A 73 -9.94 -3.56 -3.63
CA ASN A 73 -11.32 -3.77 -4.11
C ASN A 73 -12.29 -2.68 -3.62
N LEU A 74 -12.10 -2.18 -2.40
CA LEU A 74 -12.92 -1.07 -1.90
C LEU A 74 -12.55 0.23 -2.61
N LYS A 75 -11.26 0.43 -2.90
CA LYS A 75 -10.76 1.63 -3.59
C LYS A 75 -11.06 1.65 -5.08
N SER A 76 -11.35 0.52 -5.71
CA SER A 76 -11.85 0.51 -7.10
C SER A 76 -13.31 0.95 -7.18
N PHE A 77 -14.13 0.59 -6.21
CA PHE A 77 -15.57 0.89 -6.20
C PHE A 77 -15.92 2.33 -5.77
N LEU A 78 -15.16 2.93 -4.85
CA LEU A 78 -15.44 4.27 -4.32
C LEU A 78 -15.35 5.39 -5.38
N PRO A 79 -14.34 5.45 -6.28
CA PRO A 79 -14.23 6.48 -7.32
C PRO A 79 -15.39 6.47 -8.30
N GLU A 80 -15.90 5.28 -8.67
CA GLU A 80 -17.08 5.14 -9.55
C GLU A 80 -18.33 5.80 -8.97
N ASN A 81 -18.35 6.00 -7.65
CA ASN A 81 -19.43 6.63 -6.90
C ASN A 81 -19.06 8.03 -6.39
N ASN A 82 -17.99 8.65 -6.90
CA ASN A 82 -17.48 9.96 -6.49
C ASN A 82 -17.13 10.05 -4.99
N LEU A 83 -16.74 8.93 -4.38
CA LEU A 83 -16.37 8.87 -2.97
C LEU A 83 -14.85 8.89 -2.77
N PRO A 84 -14.36 9.53 -1.69
CA PRO A 84 -12.94 9.55 -1.38
C PRO A 84 -12.40 8.16 -1.02
N VAL A 85 -11.19 7.83 -1.51
CA VAL A 85 -10.45 6.58 -1.26
C VAL A 85 -9.44 6.68 -0.11
N SER A 86 -9.56 7.71 0.73
CA SER A 86 -8.64 8.00 1.84
C SER A 86 -9.04 7.30 3.13
N GLY A 87 -8.05 6.99 3.98
CA GLY A 87 -8.27 6.44 5.32
C GLY A 87 -8.03 4.94 5.44
N THR A 88 -8.46 4.38 6.57
CA THR A 88 -8.29 2.95 6.89
C THR A 88 -9.36 2.09 6.20
N LYS A 89 -9.16 0.78 6.17
CA LYS A 89 -10.14 -0.18 5.63
C LYS A 89 -11.54 0.01 6.22
N ALA A 90 -11.62 0.22 7.54
CA ALA A 90 -12.87 0.44 8.24
C ALA A 90 -13.61 1.67 7.70
N VAL A 91 -12.88 2.77 7.43
CA VAL A 91 -13.44 3.98 6.84
C VAL A 91 -13.97 3.71 5.42
N LEU A 92 -13.24 2.96 4.61
CA LEU A 92 -13.68 2.61 3.26
C LEU A 92 -14.95 1.74 3.29
N VAL A 93 -15.00 0.72 4.15
CA VAL A 93 -16.19 -0.14 4.33
C VAL A 93 -17.39 0.69 4.80
N GLN A 94 -17.19 1.57 5.79
CA GLN A 94 -18.26 2.42 6.31
C GLN A 94 -18.86 3.31 5.21
N ARG A 95 -18.02 3.93 4.37
CA ARG A 95 -18.49 4.73 3.23
C ARG A 95 -19.32 3.93 2.24
N VAL A 96 -18.90 2.69 1.95
CA VAL A 96 -19.67 1.80 1.06
C VAL A 96 -21.02 1.43 1.70
N LYS A 97 -21.04 1.17 3.03
CA LYS A 97 -22.30 0.96 3.78
C LYS A 97 -23.20 2.18 3.74
N ASP A 98 -22.65 3.38 3.95
CA ASP A 98 -23.42 4.63 3.95
C ASP A 98 -23.98 4.99 2.57
N LEU A 99 -23.27 4.63 1.48
CA LEU A 99 -23.74 4.83 0.10
C LEU A 99 -24.93 3.91 -0.27
N LEU A 100 -24.91 2.66 0.21
CA LEU A 100 -25.85 1.60 -0.20
C LEU A 100 -26.95 1.32 0.84
N LYS A 101 -27.01 2.12 1.90
CA LYS A 101 -28.02 2.08 2.96
C LYS A 101 -29.40 2.43 2.42
#